data_AF-A0A166UUS6-F1
#
_entry.id   AF-A0A166UUS6-F1
#
_cell.length_a   1.000
_cell.length_b   1.000
_cell.length_c   1.000
_cell.angle_alpha   90.00
_cell.angle_beta   90.00
_cell.angle_gamma   90.00
#
_symmetry.space_group_name_H-M   'P 1'
#
loop_
_entity.id
_entity.type
_entity.pdbx_description
1 polymer ?
#
loop_
_entity_poly.entity_id
_entity_poly.type
_entity_poly.pdbx_seq_one_letter_code
_entity_poly.pdbx_strand_id
1 'polypeptide(L)'
;MLARDFKRFVLILGPLLFLTYIGIRCLDFRDSTSGLNHWFDHIFAPNWRQNDELKPHQQLVSLNSPTQPQPLAAVTSTASTKAIHHEIFSTSTFDRKFFPIRFGEEETINPNILPHPSLDNTFIIVAQKRKADDNTIEHFEFVCDAIFTLKGLTCAESPSVLPIAATKSGDNKCPPTLAYIALNVGPHDARVFYGPKAPFIVFGSNSRFACFGQFMQDFRTLGDWDFETSSDLGFRLGTELQRPPPWGTMEKNWFPFWDEDGAVYLHQDVAPKRVFAKLNADGSVGPDLAPLAAGDEACLIFQHKTFYRFHSEYDPVEKTNLDSWQREEA
;
A
#
# COMPACT_ATOMS: atom_id res chain seq x y z
N MET A 1 46.75 56.62 8.85
CA MET A 1 46.13 56.34 10.17
C MET A 1 45.01 55.29 10.13
N LEU A 2 44.68 54.65 8.99
CA LEU A 2 43.59 53.65 8.92
C LEU A 2 43.97 52.20 9.27
N ALA A 3 45.26 51.84 9.25
CA ALA A 3 45.68 50.44 9.46
C ALA A 3 45.74 50.03 10.94
N ARG A 4 45.73 50.99 11.89
CA ARG A 4 45.88 50.69 13.33
C ARG A 4 44.56 50.29 13.99
N ASP A 5 43.44 50.77 13.45
CA ASP A 5 42.10 50.50 14.00
C ASP A 5 41.46 49.23 13.42
N PHE A 6 41.94 48.73 12.27
CA PHE A 6 41.45 47.47 11.70
C PHE A 6 41.74 46.27 12.59
N LYS A 7 42.90 46.24 13.27
CA LYS A 7 43.23 45.16 14.24
C LYS A 7 42.26 45.13 15.43
N ARG A 8 41.82 46.30 15.90
CA ARG A 8 40.83 46.40 16.99
C ARG A 8 39.44 45.99 16.51
N PHE A 9 39.10 46.34 15.26
CA PHE A 9 37.85 45.95 14.64
C PHE A 9 37.76 44.42 14.51
N VAL A 10 38.79 43.75 14.00
CA VAL A 10 38.81 42.28 13.86
C VAL A 10 38.76 41.58 15.22
N LEU A 11 39.44 42.11 16.25
CA LEU A 11 39.43 41.53 17.60
C LEU A 11 38.07 41.65 18.31
N ILE A 12 37.22 42.61 17.92
CA ILE A 12 35.89 42.80 18.51
C ILE A 12 34.81 42.12 17.67
N LEU A 13 34.84 42.31 16.35
CA LEU A 13 33.82 41.76 15.46
C LEU A 13 33.97 40.24 15.26
N GLY A 14 35.20 39.72 15.26
CA GLY A 14 35.46 38.28 15.05
C GLY A 14 34.78 37.39 16.10
N PRO A 15 35.01 37.61 17.41
CA PRO A 15 34.33 36.86 18.45
C PRO A 15 32.81 37.06 18.44
N LEU A 16 32.34 38.26 18.12
CA LEU A 16 30.91 38.57 18.10
C LEU A 16 30.19 37.83 16.97
N LEU A 17 30.78 37.78 15.77
CA LEU A 17 30.30 36.99 14.63
C LEU A 17 30.38 35.48 14.89
N PHE A 18 31.43 35.02 15.57
CA PHE A 18 31.56 33.61 15.96
C PHE A 18 30.50 33.20 17.00
N LEU A 19 30.23 34.05 17.99
CA LEU A 19 29.17 33.82 18.98
C LEU A 19 27.77 33.91 18.37
N THR A 20 27.54 34.78 17.39
CA THR A 20 26.26 34.80 16.66
C THR A 20 26.11 33.56 15.78
N TYR A 21 27.18 33.10 15.12
CA TYR A 21 27.16 31.86 14.35
C TYR A 21 26.86 30.64 15.23
N ILE A 22 27.50 30.53 16.40
CA ILE A 22 27.20 29.47 17.38
C ILE A 22 25.77 29.63 17.92
N GLY A 23 25.31 30.85 18.20
CA GLY A 23 23.95 31.12 18.64
C GLY A 23 22.90 30.65 17.63
N ILE A 24 23.10 30.96 16.34
CA ILE A 24 22.22 30.50 15.24
C ILE A 24 22.27 28.98 15.12
N ARG A 25 23.46 28.36 15.16
CA ARG A 25 23.60 26.89 15.11
C ARG A 25 22.99 26.18 16.33
N CYS A 26 23.06 26.78 17.51
CA CYS A 26 22.42 26.26 18.71
C CYS A 26 20.91 26.48 18.72
N LEU A 27 20.40 27.52 18.05
CA LEU A 27 18.95 27.72 17.85
C LEU A 27 18.40 26.74 16.80
N ASP A 28 19.12 26.51 15.69
CA ASP A 28 18.80 25.45 14.71
C ASP A 28 18.79 24.06 15.35
N PHE A 29 19.67 23.80 16.33
CA PHE A 29 19.69 22.54 17.07
C PHE A 29 18.55 22.44 18.11
N ARG A 30 17.96 23.57 18.51
CA ARG A 30 16.93 23.65 19.54
C ARG A 30 15.50 23.78 18.98
N ASP A 31 15.37 24.00 17.68
CA ASP A 31 14.15 23.72 16.90
C ASP A 31 13.98 22.22 16.54
N SER A 32 14.80 21.36 17.14
CA SER A 32 14.37 19.99 17.49
C SER A 32 13.28 20.07 18.58
N THR A 33 12.13 20.62 18.17
CA THR A 33 10.89 20.77 18.92
C THR A 33 10.30 19.39 19.15
N SER A 34 10.84 18.81 20.20
CA SER A 34 10.35 17.74 21.08
C SER A 34 8.99 18.10 21.75
N GLY A 35 8.09 18.77 21.03
CA GLY A 35 6.79 19.23 21.52
C GLY A 35 5.59 18.85 20.65
N LEU A 36 5.78 18.41 19.40
CA LEU A 36 4.68 17.98 18.51
C LEU A 36 4.66 16.46 18.22
N ASN A 37 5.78 15.76 18.44
CA ASN A 37 5.85 14.31 18.22
C ASN A 37 5.04 13.49 19.24
N HIS A 38 4.69 14.07 20.40
CA HIS A 38 3.93 13.34 21.42
C HIS A 38 2.42 13.23 21.11
N TRP A 39 1.90 14.00 20.14
CA TRP A 39 0.48 13.94 19.77
C TRP A 39 0.17 12.83 18.76
N PHE A 40 1.06 12.60 17.79
CA PHE A 40 0.87 11.53 16.80
C PHE A 40 1.11 10.13 17.39
N ASP A 41 2.04 9.97 18.33
CA ASP A 41 2.29 8.69 18.99
C ASP A 41 1.08 8.16 19.79
N HIS A 42 0.22 9.05 20.30
CA HIS A 42 -0.94 8.64 21.10
C HIS A 42 -2.20 8.30 20.30
N ILE A 43 -2.28 8.67 19.02
CA ILE A 43 -3.46 8.36 18.20
C ILE A 43 -3.33 7.01 17.49
N PHE A 44 -2.11 6.49 17.28
CA PHE A 44 -1.89 5.22 16.58
C PHE A 44 -1.10 4.13 17.32
N ALA A 45 -0.65 4.35 18.57
CA ALA A 45 -0.20 3.24 19.43
C ALA A 45 -0.30 3.56 20.94
N PRO A 46 -1.07 2.78 21.72
CA PRO A 46 -0.50 2.30 22.97
C PRO A 46 -0.77 0.84 23.36
N ASN A 47 -1.31 -0.02 22.48
CA ASN A 47 -1.71 -1.37 22.93
C ASN A 47 -1.01 -2.55 22.25
N TRP A 48 -0.07 -2.34 21.33
CA TRP A 48 0.53 -3.44 20.56
C TRP A 48 1.77 -4.08 21.23
N ARG A 49 2.35 -3.48 22.27
CA ARG A 49 3.40 -4.15 23.04
C ARG A 49 2.92 -4.45 24.46
N GLN A 50 3.10 -5.72 24.82
CA GLN A 50 3.21 -6.28 26.18
C GLN A 50 1.92 -6.92 26.75
N ASN A 51 1.72 -8.22 26.46
CA ASN A 51 1.52 -9.30 27.47
C ASN A 51 0.93 -10.62 26.93
N ASP A 52 0.85 -10.86 25.63
CA ASP A 52 0.56 -12.22 25.14
C ASP A 52 1.86 -13.04 25.10
N GLU A 53 2.31 -13.45 26.29
CA GLU A 53 3.09 -14.68 26.42
C GLU A 53 2.26 -15.81 25.80
N LEU A 54 2.65 -16.25 24.60
CA LEU A 54 2.20 -17.49 23.98
C LEU A 54 2.46 -18.64 24.96
N LYS A 55 1.46 -18.95 25.79
CA LYS A 55 1.49 -20.15 26.62
C LYS A 55 1.40 -21.37 25.69
N PRO A 56 2.33 -22.33 25.79
CA PRO A 56 2.30 -23.53 24.96
C PRO A 56 1.01 -24.30 25.23
N HIS A 57 0.38 -24.81 24.17
CA HIS A 57 -0.79 -25.67 24.25
C HIS A 57 -0.60 -26.78 25.30
N GLN A 58 -1.34 -26.69 26.41
CA GLN A 58 -1.45 -27.79 27.36
C GLN A 58 -2.28 -28.92 26.75
N GLN A 59 -1.59 -30.03 26.53
CA GLN A 59 -1.99 -31.42 26.73
C GLN A 59 -3.47 -31.79 26.56
N LEU A 60 -3.69 -32.67 25.57
CA LEU A 60 -4.77 -33.66 25.51
C LEU A 60 -5.08 -34.23 26.90
N VAL A 61 -6.32 -34.06 27.36
CA VAL A 61 -6.88 -34.84 28.47
C VAL A 61 -7.88 -35.85 27.92
N SER A 62 -7.65 -37.07 28.39
CA SER A 62 -8.23 -38.36 28.05
C SER A 62 -9.76 -38.44 28.16
N LEU A 63 -10.35 -39.32 27.32
CA LEU A 63 -11.61 -40.01 27.59
C LEU A 63 -11.59 -40.63 28.99
N ASN A 64 -12.68 -40.48 29.77
CA ASN A 64 -13.40 -41.57 30.44
C ASN A 64 -14.64 -41.10 31.25
N SER A 65 -15.79 -41.70 30.89
CA SER A 65 -16.95 -42.09 31.74
C SER A 65 -18.02 -41.02 32.11
N PRO A 66 -19.23 -41.44 32.56
CA PRO A 66 -20.25 -42.20 31.83
C PRO A 66 -21.65 -41.51 31.85
N THR A 67 -22.55 -41.97 30.98
CA THR A 67 -23.92 -41.49 30.73
C THR A 67 -24.86 -41.55 31.94
N GLN A 68 -25.61 -40.47 32.18
CA GLN A 68 -26.90 -40.50 32.89
C GLN A 68 -27.90 -39.56 32.18
N PRO A 69 -29.11 -40.02 31.80
CA PRO A 69 -30.09 -39.20 31.08
C PRO A 69 -31.14 -38.60 32.03
N GLN A 70 -31.37 -37.28 31.96
CA GLN A 70 -32.55 -36.63 32.54
C GLN A 70 -32.77 -35.22 31.92
N PRO A 71 -33.98 -34.64 32.00
CA PRO A 71 -34.88 -34.45 30.86
C PRO A 71 -34.86 -33.04 30.25
N LEU A 72 -35.38 -32.98 29.02
CA LEU A 72 -35.73 -31.81 28.21
C LEU A 72 -36.29 -30.64 29.06
N ALA A 73 -35.42 -29.75 29.50
CA ALA A 73 -35.79 -28.36 29.74
C ALA A 73 -35.57 -27.63 28.42
N ALA A 74 -36.65 -27.12 27.83
CA ALA A 74 -36.61 -26.25 26.67
C ALA A 74 -35.90 -24.94 27.05
N VAL A 75 -34.57 -24.97 27.03
CA VAL A 75 -33.78 -23.76 26.88
C VAL A 75 -33.98 -23.37 25.43
N THR A 76 -34.78 -22.33 25.21
CA THR A 76 -34.82 -21.59 23.95
C THR A 76 -33.43 -21.00 23.77
N SER A 77 -32.48 -21.81 23.31
CA SER A 77 -31.21 -21.30 22.81
C SER A 77 -31.59 -20.58 21.53
N THR A 78 -31.74 -19.26 21.61
CA THR A 78 -31.48 -18.42 20.45
C THR A 78 -30.11 -18.85 19.96
N ALA A 79 -30.11 -19.68 18.93
CA ALA A 79 -28.90 -20.13 18.28
C ALA A 79 -28.19 -18.86 17.86
N SER A 80 -27.14 -18.50 18.61
CA SER A 80 -26.18 -17.49 18.18
C SER A 80 -25.67 -18.01 16.85
N THR A 81 -26.20 -17.47 15.75
CA THR A 81 -25.61 -17.60 14.43
C THR A 81 -24.17 -17.19 14.63
N LYS A 82 -23.27 -18.17 14.65
CA LYS A 82 -21.83 -17.92 14.77
C LYS A 82 -21.50 -16.90 13.70
N ALA A 83 -21.08 -15.71 14.10
CA ALA A 83 -20.68 -14.68 13.17
C ALA A 83 -19.63 -15.28 12.23
N ILE A 84 -19.97 -15.40 10.94
CA ILE A 84 -19.09 -16.02 9.94
C ILE A 84 -17.95 -15.08 9.52
N HIS A 85 -18.06 -13.82 9.90
CA HIS A 85 -17.15 -12.74 9.57
C HIS A 85 -16.93 -11.84 10.80
N HIS A 86 -15.85 -11.07 10.76
CA HIS A 86 -15.59 -9.97 11.68
C HIS A 86 -16.02 -8.67 10.99
N GLU A 87 -16.97 -7.95 11.58
CA GLU A 87 -17.38 -6.64 11.08
C GLU A 87 -16.31 -5.60 11.41
N ILE A 88 -15.89 -4.85 10.40
CA ILE A 88 -14.95 -3.73 10.54
C ILE A 88 -15.74 -2.43 10.39
N PHE A 89 -15.48 -1.50 11.30
CA PHE A 89 -16.18 -0.23 11.38
C PHE A 89 -15.19 0.91 11.23
N SER A 90 -15.65 2.02 10.65
CA SER A 90 -14.83 3.23 10.55
C SER A 90 -14.49 3.78 11.93
N THR A 91 -13.22 4.07 12.16
CA THR A 91 -12.75 4.85 13.32
C THR A 91 -12.68 6.33 13.02
N SER A 92 -12.84 6.72 11.75
CA SER A 92 -12.73 8.09 11.25
C SER A 92 -14.04 8.88 11.36
N THR A 93 -15.16 8.23 11.67
CA THR A 93 -16.47 8.89 11.81
C THR A 93 -17.18 8.47 13.09
N PHE A 94 -17.95 9.39 13.67
CA PHE A 94 -18.71 9.12 14.89
C PHE A 94 -19.81 8.08 14.70
N ASP A 95 -20.37 7.98 13.49
CA ASP A 95 -21.42 7.02 13.15
C ASP A 95 -20.89 5.64 12.75
N ARG A 96 -19.56 5.44 12.81
CA ARG A 96 -18.87 4.19 12.50
C ARG A 96 -18.99 3.75 11.02
N LYS A 97 -19.46 4.63 10.13
CA LYS A 97 -19.55 4.39 8.68
C LYS A 97 -18.35 4.95 7.93
N PHE A 98 -17.93 4.32 6.85
CA PHE A 98 -16.89 4.89 6.00
C PHE A 98 -17.41 6.15 5.28
N PHE A 99 -16.55 7.14 5.10
CA PHE A 99 -16.88 8.34 4.34
C PHE A 99 -16.64 8.09 2.84
N PRO A 100 -17.45 8.69 1.95
CA PRO A 100 -17.24 8.55 0.52
C PRO A 100 -16.10 9.46 0.05
N ILE A 101 -15.44 9.06 -1.03
CA ILE A 101 -14.45 9.86 -1.77
C ILE A 101 -15.10 10.25 -3.09
N ARG A 102 -15.06 11.54 -3.45
CA ARG A 102 -15.87 12.10 -4.54
C ARG A 102 -15.02 12.87 -5.53
N PHE A 103 -15.09 12.45 -6.79
CA PHE A 103 -14.39 13.04 -7.93
C PHE A 103 -15.31 14.00 -8.74
N GLY A 104 -16.12 14.79 -8.04
CA GLY A 104 -17.13 15.65 -8.68
C GLY A 104 -18.26 14.83 -9.31
N GLU A 105 -18.45 14.98 -10.61
CA GLU A 105 -19.46 14.26 -11.41
C GLU A 105 -18.93 12.94 -11.99
N GLU A 106 -17.63 12.66 -11.84
CA GLU A 106 -17.01 11.44 -12.39
C GLU A 106 -17.23 10.24 -11.46
N GLU A 107 -17.66 9.11 -12.04
CA GLU A 107 -17.70 7.83 -11.34
C GLU A 107 -16.32 7.18 -11.31
N THR A 108 -15.87 6.77 -10.13
CA THR A 108 -14.53 6.20 -9.92
C THR A 108 -14.56 4.97 -9.02
N ILE A 109 -13.52 4.15 -9.11
CA ILE A 109 -13.29 2.97 -8.29
C ILE A 109 -11.84 2.94 -7.80
N ASN A 110 -11.57 2.16 -6.75
CA ASN A 110 -10.22 1.94 -6.19
C ASN A 110 -9.48 3.25 -5.83
N PRO A 111 -10.06 4.10 -4.95
CA PRO A 111 -9.44 5.37 -4.59
C PRO A 111 -8.22 5.21 -3.68
N ASN A 112 -7.26 6.11 -3.88
CA ASN A 112 -6.05 6.30 -3.10
C ASN A 112 -6.05 7.72 -2.50
N ILE A 113 -5.43 7.89 -1.35
CA ILE A 113 -5.34 9.18 -0.65
C ILE A 113 -3.88 9.40 -0.23
N LEU A 114 -3.31 10.53 -0.62
CA LEU A 114 -2.07 11.05 -0.08
C LEU A 114 -2.32 12.42 0.58
N PRO A 115 -1.76 12.72 1.76
CA PRO A 115 -1.66 14.11 2.22
C PRO A 115 -0.91 14.98 1.19
N HIS A 116 -1.39 16.20 0.98
CA HIS A 116 -0.69 17.19 0.15
C HIS A 116 0.59 17.66 0.86
N PRO A 117 1.74 17.81 0.15
CA PRO A 117 3.01 18.14 0.80
C PRO A 117 3.09 19.58 1.32
N SER A 118 2.38 20.52 0.68
CA SER A 118 2.48 21.96 0.97
C SER A 118 1.19 22.61 1.47
N LEU A 119 0.04 21.93 1.36
CA LEU A 119 -1.28 22.52 1.63
C LEU A 119 -1.93 21.85 2.83
N ASP A 120 -2.25 22.65 3.84
CA ASP A 120 -2.90 22.18 5.06
C ASP A 120 -4.32 21.69 4.79
N ASN A 121 -4.68 20.54 5.39
CA ASN A 121 -6.00 19.91 5.27
C ASN A 121 -6.42 19.55 3.83
N THR A 122 -5.44 19.47 2.92
CA THR A 122 -5.63 19.08 1.53
C THR A 122 -5.00 17.71 1.28
N PHE A 123 -5.63 16.94 0.40
CA PHE A 123 -5.22 15.59 0.04
C PHE A 123 -5.20 15.46 -1.47
N ILE A 124 -4.20 14.76 -1.97
CA ILE A 124 -4.15 14.30 -3.34
C ILE A 124 -4.91 12.98 -3.40
N ILE A 125 -6.00 12.91 -4.16
CA ILE A 125 -6.76 11.67 -4.34
C ILE A 125 -6.66 11.15 -5.77
N VAL A 126 -6.39 9.87 -5.92
CA VAL A 126 -6.24 9.20 -7.22
C VAL A 126 -7.18 8.02 -7.31
N ALA A 127 -7.95 7.88 -8.39
CA ALA A 127 -8.85 6.75 -8.56
C ALA A 127 -9.06 6.40 -10.03
N GLN A 128 -9.34 5.12 -10.31
CA GLN A 128 -9.60 4.68 -11.66
C GLN A 128 -10.98 5.15 -12.10
N LYS A 129 -11.07 5.69 -13.32
CA LYS A 129 -12.36 6.00 -13.95
C LYS A 129 -13.19 4.72 -14.09
N ARG A 130 -14.43 4.77 -13.60
CA ARG A 130 -15.40 3.71 -13.85
C ARG A 130 -15.90 3.84 -15.28
N LYS A 131 -15.83 2.75 -16.04
CA LYS A 131 -16.37 2.71 -17.40
C LYS A 131 -17.88 2.89 -17.37
N ALA A 132 -18.40 3.80 -18.19
CA ALA A 132 -19.83 3.93 -18.44
C ALA A 132 -20.34 2.87 -19.45
N ASP A 133 -19.46 2.37 -20.32
CA ASP A 133 -19.73 1.30 -21.29
C ASP A 133 -18.52 0.33 -21.35
N ASP A 134 -18.82 -0.96 -21.30
CA ASP A 134 -17.86 -2.07 -21.32
C ASP A 134 -17.08 -2.16 -22.65
N ASN A 135 -17.52 -1.47 -23.70
CA ASN A 135 -16.86 -1.46 -25.01
C ASN A 135 -15.61 -0.57 -25.11
N THR A 136 -15.36 0.29 -24.11
CA THR A 136 -14.18 1.16 -24.11
C THR A 136 -12.95 0.36 -23.71
N ILE A 137 -11.87 0.39 -24.50
CA ILE A 137 -10.59 -0.27 -24.16
C ILE A 137 -9.63 0.64 -23.38
N GLU A 138 -10.00 1.91 -23.25
CA GLU A 138 -9.21 2.93 -22.55
C GLU A 138 -9.48 2.90 -21.06
N HIS A 139 -8.40 3.04 -20.29
CA HIS A 139 -8.40 3.13 -18.85
C HIS A 139 -7.63 4.37 -18.42
N PHE A 140 -8.20 5.11 -17.48
CA PHE A 140 -7.66 6.35 -16.97
C PHE A 140 -7.67 6.35 -15.45
N GLU A 141 -6.61 6.90 -14.88
CA GLU A 141 -6.55 7.27 -13.48
C GLU A 141 -6.84 8.77 -13.36
N PHE A 142 -7.86 9.13 -12.61
CA PHE A 142 -8.19 10.51 -12.30
C PHE A 142 -7.44 10.98 -11.06
N VAL A 143 -7.18 12.29 -11.02
CA VAL A 143 -6.58 12.95 -9.87
C VAL A 143 -7.11 14.36 -9.64
N CYS A 144 -7.19 14.75 -8.37
CA CYS A 144 -7.45 16.12 -7.94
C CYS A 144 -6.87 16.34 -6.53
N ASP A 145 -6.73 17.62 -6.17
CA ASP A 145 -6.71 18.02 -4.77
C ASP A 145 -8.11 17.95 -4.18
N ALA A 146 -8.20 17.45 -2.95
CA ALA A 146 -9.44 17.20 -2.24
C ALA A 146 -9.37 17.66 -0.79
N ILE A 147 -10.52 18.08 -0.29
CA ILE A 147 -10.71 18.55 1.08
C ILE A 147 -11.87 17.80 1.73
N PHE A 148 -11.82 17.66 3.06
CA PHE A 148 -12.93 17.09 3.81
C PHE A 148 -14.12 18.07 3.85
N THR A 149 -15.30 17.56 3.51
CA THR A 149 -16.58 18.27 3.60
C THR A 149 -17.57 17.44 4.41
N LEU A 150 -18.76 18.01 4.68
CA LEU A 150 -19.88 17.24 5.26
C LEU A 150 -20.30 16.02 4.41
N LYS A 151 -19.90 15.99 3.12
CA LYS A 151 -20.22 14.90 2.18
C LYS A 151 -19.10 13.87 2.05
N GLY A 152 -18.01 13.98 2.80
CA GLY A 152 -16.80 13.17 2.67
C GLY A 152 -15.62 13.91 2.03
N LEU A 153 -14.59 13.18 1.61
CA LEU A 153 -13.41 13.74 0.95
C LEU A 153 -13.76 14.02 -0.52
N THR A 154 -13.70 15.28 -0.93
CA THR A 154 -14.23 15.72 -2.24
C THR A 154 -13.20 16.57 -2.96
N CYS A 155 -13.03 16.36 -4.26
CA CYS A 155 -12.20 17.23 -5.08
C CYS A 155 -12.58 18.70 -4.91
N ALA A 156 -11.59 19.56 -4.74
CA ALA A 156 -11.75 21.01 -4.73
C ALA A 156 -12.09 21.55 -6.14
N GLU A 157 -11.52 20.91 -7.17
CA GLU A 157 -11.72 21.24 -8.59
C GLU A 157 -12.09 20.00 -9.41
N SER A 158 -12.44 20.16 -10.68
CA SER A 158 -12.70 19.01 -11.57
C SER A 158 -11.45 18.13 -11.70
N PRO A 159 -11.59 16.79 -11.63
CA PRO A 159 -10.44 15.91 -11.73
C PRO A 159 -9.81 15.95 -13.12
N SER A 160 -8.50 15.75 -13.16
CA SER A 160 -7.71 15.60 -14.39
C SER A 160 -7.23 14.16 -14.55
N VAL A 161 -6.87 13.77 -15.78
CA VAL A 161 -6.32 12.43 -16.06
C VAL A 161 -4.81 12.44 -15.81
N LEU A 162 -4.32 11.47 -15.05
CA LEU A 162 -2.87 11.27 -14.88
C LEU A 162 -2.22 10.91 -16.23
N PRO A 163 -1.12 11.58 -16.62
CA PRO A 163 -0.45 11.38 -17.91
C PRO A 163 0.43 10.13 -17.92
N ILE A 164 -0.15 8.96 -17.67
CA ILE A 164 0.56 7.67 -17.68
C ILE A 164 0.54 7.11 -19.11
N ALA A 165 1.72 6.82 -19.64
CA ALA A 165 1.87 6.31 -20.99
C ALA A 165 1.31 4.88 -21.11
N ALA A 166 0.54 4.62 -22.17
CA ALA A 166 0.09 3.27 -22.50
C ALA A 166 1.26 2.38 -22.93
N THR A 167 1.21 1.10 -22.57
CA THR A 167 2.22 0.10 -22.90
C THR A 167 1.67 -0.91 -23.90
N LYS A 168 2.48 -1.91 -24.27
CA LYS A 168 2.09 -2.97 -25.21
C LYS A 168 2.57 -4.32 -24.73
N SER A 169 1.74 -5.34 -24.94
CA SER A 169 2.09 -6.71 -24.57
C SER A 169 3.20 -7.22 -25.48
N GLY A 170 4.07 -8.07 -24.94
CA GLY A 170 5.07 -8.79 -25.71
C GLY A 170 4.43 -9.82 -26.65
N ASP A 171 5.14 -10.15 -27.72
CA ASP A 171 4.67 -11.13 -28.70
C ASP A 171 4.39 -12.49 -28.02
N ASN A 172 3.22 -13.06 -28.33
CA ASN A 172 2.76 -14.35 -27.81
C ASN A 172 2.63 -14.45 -26.28
N LYS A 173 2.62 -13.31 -25.55
CA LYS A 173 2.44 -13.31 -24.09
C LYS A 173 0.98 -13.38 -23.67
N CYS A 174 0.08 -12.88 -24.52
CA CYS A 174 -1.36 -13.00 -24.30
C CYS A 174 -1.90 -14.24 -25.02
N PRO A 175 -2.37 -15.27 -24.30
CA PRO A 175 -3.03 -16.40 -24.92
C PRO A 175 -4.35 -15.97 -25.57
N PRO A 176 -4.90 -16.74 -26.53
CA PRO A 176 -6.13 -16.37 -27.23
C PRO A 176 -7.32 -16.04 -26.31
N THR A 177 -7.41 -16.70 -25.16
CA THR A 177 -8.45 -16.47 -24.15
C THR A 177 -8.35 -15.09 -23.48
N LEU A 178 -7.19 -14.44 -23.54
CA LEU A 178 -6.92 -13.11 -22.98
C LEU A 178 -6.52 -12.10 -24.06
N ALA A 179 -6.83 -12.36 -25.33
CA ALA A 179 -6.47 -11.46 -26.43
C ALA A 179 -7.08 -10.06 -26.26
N TYR A 180 -8.24 -9.94 -25.62
CA TYR A 180 -8.87 -8.65 -25.33
C TYR A 180 -8.05 -7.79 -24.36
N ILE A 181 -7.31 -8.40 -23.43
CA ILE A 181 -6.42 -7.68 -22.50
C ILE A 181 -5.28 -7.01 -23.27
N ALA A 182 -4.79 -7.62 -24.36
CA ALA A 182 -3.76 -7.02 -25.21
C ALA A 182 -4.22 -5.74 -25.92
N LEU A 183 -5.54 -5.47 -25.95
CA LEU A 183 -6.13 -4.27 -26.54
C LEU A 183 -6.28 -3.14 -25.51
N ASN A 184 -6.04 -3.39 -24.22
CA ASN A 184 -6.17 -2.36 -23.19
C ASN A 184 -5.23 -1.19 -23.50
N VAL A 185 -5.70 0.01 -23.19
CA VAL A 185 -4.92 1.25 -23.34
C VAL A 185 -4.92 1.98 -22.01
N GLY A 186 -3.74 2.12 -21.41
CA GLY A 186 -3.54 2.91 -20.20
C GLY A 186 -3.32 2.09 -18.92
N PRO A 187 -3.26 2.78 -17.77
CA PRO A 187 -3.09 2.17 -16.45
C PRO A 187 -4.38 1.55 -15.91
N HIS A 188 -4.24 0.53 -15.07
CA HIS A 188 -5.34 -0.06 -14.29
C HIS A 188 -4.99 -0.18 -12.81
N ASP A 189 -6.03 -0.08 -11.98
CA ASP A 189 -6.02 -0.37 -10.54
C ASP A 189 -4.81 0.25 -9.84
N ALA A 190 -4.54 1.52 -10.15
CA ALA A 190 -3.36 2.17 -9.64
C ALA A 190 -3.40 2.31 -8.10
N ARG A 191 -2.22 2.26 -7.49
CA ARG A 191 -1.99 2.48 -6.07
C ARG A 191 -0.94 3.54 -5.90
N VAL A 192 -1.26 4.59 -5.16
CA VAL A 192 -0.32 5.65 -4.85
C VAL A 192 0.04 5.59 -3.37
N PHE A 193 1.32 5.69 -3.05
CA PHE A 193 1.83 5.55 -1.69
C PHE A 193 3.14 6.32 -1.51
N TYR A 194 3.49 6.61 -0.26
CA TYR A 194 4.80 7.16 0.08
C TYR A 194 5.83 6.03 0.23
N GLY A 195 6.92 6.12 -0.52
CA GLY A 195 8.19 5.49 -0.13
C GLY A 195 8.92 6.38 0.89
N PRO A 196 10.09 5.96 1.41
CA PRO A 196 10.81 6.70 2.44
C PRO A 196 11.24 8.12 2.05
N LYS A 197 11.38 8.41 0.74
CA LYS A 197 11.91 9.68 0.22
C LYS A 197 10.98 10.39 -0.77
N ALA A 198 10.02 9.68 -1.35
CA ALA A 198 9.14 10.23 -2.38
C ALA A 198 7.87 9.38 -2.54
N PRO A 199 6.77 9.96 -3.06
CA PRO A 199 5.60 9.21 -3.45
C PRO A 199 5.82 8.46 -4.77
N PHE A 200 5.25 7.27 -4.88
CA PHE A 200 5.25 6.46 -6.08
C PHE A 200 3.85 5.98 -6.42
N ILE A 201 3.66 5.61 -7.67
CA ILE A 201 2.48 4.94 -8.16
C ILE A 201 2.86 3.56 -8.71
N VAL A 202 2.08 2.55 -8.34
CA VAL A 202 2.12 1.21 -8.95
C VAL A 202 0.81 0.99 -9.69
N PHE A 203 0.88 0.50 -10.92
CA PHE A 203 -0.30 0.29 -11.76
C PHE A 203 -0.14 -0.93 -12.65
N GLY A 204 -1.27 -1.51 -13.05
CA GLY A 204 -1.32 -2.57 -14.05
C GLY A 204 -1.30 -2.02 -15.48
N SER A 205 -0.56 -2.65 -16.39
CA SER A 205 -0.67 -2.36 -17.82
C SER A 205 -0.16 -3.54 -18.67
N ASN A 206 -0.18 -3.41 -20.00
CA ASN A 206 0.27 -4.46 -20.89
C ASN A 206 1.77 -4.74 -20.76
N SER A 207 2.15 -6.02 -20.68
CA SER A 207 3.47 -6.46 -20.22
C SER A 207 4.32 -7.07 -21.34
N ARG A 208 5.63 -6.81 -21.33
CA ARG A 208 6.57 -7.50 -22.22
C ARG A 208 6.92 -8.91 -21.74
N PHE A 209 6.81 -9.16 -20.44
CA PHE A 209 7.18 -10.44 -19.83
C PHE A 209 5.99 -11.41 -19.67
N ALA A 210 4.79 -10.88 -19.40
CA ALA A 210 3.50 -11.55 -19.22
C ALA A 210 2.44 -10.93 -20.16
N CYS A 211 1.17 -11.37 -20.12
CA CYS A 211 0.12 -10.68 -20.89
C CYS A 211 -0.16 -9.30 -20.31
N PHE A 212 -0.25 -9.23 -18.97
CA PHE A 212 -0.52 -8.04 -18.18
C PHE A 212 0.40 -8.01 -16.97
N GLY A 213 1.01 -6.87 -16.69
CA GLY A 213 2.12 -6.70 -15.75
C GLY A 213 1.87 -5.58 -14.75
N GLN A 214 2.76 -5.47 -13.76
CA GLN A 214 2.81 -4.34 -12.84
C GLN A 214 3.95 -3.38 -13.22
N PHE A 215 3.68 -2.10 -13.10
CA PHE A 215 4.61 -1.02 -13.38
C PHE A 215 4.74 -0.12 -12.16
N MET A 216 5.89 0.52 -12.00
CA MET A 216 6.11 1.54 -10.99
C MET A 216 6.61 2.82 -11.65
N GLN A 217 6.14 3.97 -11.14
CA GLN A 217 6.59 5.29 -11.57
C GLN A 217 6.70 6.25 -10.39
N ASP A 218 7.66 7.16 -10.44
CA ASP A 218 7.74 8.32 -9.54
C ASP A 218 6.52 9.21 -9.76
N PHE A 219 5.66 9.31 -8.75
CA PHE A 219 4.37 9.99 -8.85
C PHE A 219 4.53 11.49 -9.11
N ARG A 220 5.64 12.09 -8.65
CA ARG A 220 5.94 13.51 -8.84
C ARG A 220 6.15 13.88 -10.31
N THR A 221 6.42 12.89 -11.16
CA THR A 221 6.61 13.11 -12.60
C THR A 221 5.29 13.26 -13.37
N LEU A 222 4.16 12.96 -12.72
CA LEU A 222 2.83 12.91 -13.33
C LEU A 222 2.01 14.20 -13.13
N GLY A 223 2.55 15.20 -12.43
CA GLY A 223 1.88 16.47 -12.19
C GLY A 223 2.78 17.42 -11.39
N ASP A 224 2.27 18.62 -11.11
CA ASP A 224 2.94 19.59 -10.25
C ASP A 224 2.17 19.68 -8.93
N TRP A 225 2.81 19.25 -7.84
CA TRP A 225 2.15 19.03 -6.53
C TRP A 225 2.97 19.59 -5.38
N ASP A 226 3.96 20.44 -5.67
CA ASP A 226 4.91 20.98 -4.67
C ASP A 226 5.72 19.94 -3.88
N PHE A 227 5.90 18.72 -4.39
CA PHE A 227 6.85 17.79 -3.80
C PHE A 227 8.28 18.32 -3.96
N GLU A 228 9.11 18.17 -2.93
CA GLU A 228 10.52 18.52 -3.03
C GLU A 228 11.18 17.71 -4.16
N THR A 229 11.82 18.43 -5.09
CA THR A 229 12.55 17.86 -6.21
C THR A 229 13.82 17.19 -5.70
N SER A 230 13.70 15.93 -5.29
CA SER A 230 14.85 15.13 -4.84
C SER A 230 15.70 14.67 -6.02
N SER A 231 16.89 14.14 -5.72
CA SER A 231 17.67 13.32 -6.66
C SER A 231 16.81 12.22 -7.28
N ASP A 232 17.11 11.86 -8.54
CA ASP A 232 16.48 10.75 -9.25
C ASP A 232 16.54 9.47 -8.40
N LEU A 233 15.37 8.98 -7.97
CA LEU A 233 15.22 7.77 -7.17
C LEU A 233 14.94 6.54 -8.05
N GLY A 234 15.07 6.68 -9.38
CA GLY A 234 14.62 5.70 -10.35
C GLY A 234 13.14 5.87 -10.71
N PHE A 235 12.67 5.06 -11.66
CA PHE A 235 11.26 4.98 -12.04
C PHE A 235 10.65 6.29 -12.56
N ARG A 236 11.45 7.19 -13.15
CA ARG A 236 10.94 8.45 -13.72
C ARG A 236 9.84 8.24 -14.78
N LEU A 237 9.90 7.12 -15.49
CA LEU A 237 8.86 6.64 -16.40
C LEU A 237 8.28 5.33 -15.86
N GLY A 238 7.07 4.99 -16.30
CA GLY A 238 6.44 3.69 -16.03
C GLY A 238 7.38 2.54 -16.36
N THR A 239 7.97 1.96 -15.31
CA THR A 239 8.98 0.91 -15.41
C THR A 239 8.34 -0.42 -15.10
N GLU A 240 8.42 -1.35 -16.04
CA GLU A 240 7.86 -2.69 -15.88
C GLU A 240 8.62 -3.45 -14.80
N LEU A 241 7.91 -3.89 -13.78
CA LEU A 241 8.48 -4.63 -12.68
C LEU A 241 8.65 -6.10 -13.09
N GLN A 242 9.79 -6.69 -12.74
CA GLN A 242 10.06 -8.11 -12.96
C GLN A 242 9.84 -8.94 -11.70
N ARG A 243 9.79 -10.27 -11.88
CA ARG A 243 9.75 -11.24 -10.79
C ARG A 243 10.72 -12.40 -11.03
N PRO A 244 11.17 -13.10 -9.97
CA PRO A 244 11.74 -14.43 -10.14
C PRO A 244 10.73 -15.36 -10.84
N PRO A 245 11.19 -16.26 -11.74
CA PRO A 245 10.32 -17.26 -12.35
C PRO A 245 9.63 -18.15 -11.30
N PRO A 246 8.46 -18.74 -11.62
CA PRO A 246 7.75 -18.64 -12.90
C PRO A 246 6.95 -17.34 -13.03
N TRP A 247 6.69 -16.93 -14.27
CA TRP A 247 5.77 -15.84 -14.57
C TRP A 247 4.33 -16.35 -14.67
N GLY A 248 3.38 -15.58 -14.16
CA GLY A 248 1.96 -15.72 -14.43
C GLY A 248 1.57 -15.10 -15.77
N THR A 249 0.36 -15.38 -16.22
CA THR A 249 -0.20 -14.72 -17.41
C THR A 249 -0.64 -13.29 -17.09
N MET A 250 -1.17 -13.07 -15.89
CA MET A 250 -1.56 -11.76 -15.37
C MET A 250 -0.87 -11.55 -14.02
N GLU A 251 -0.03 -10.54 -13.94
CA GLU A 251 0.64 -10.16 -12.71
C GLU A 251 -0.15 -9.06 -12.01
N LYS A 252 -0.56 -9.31 -10.76
CA LYS A 252 -1.36 -8.37 -9.98
C LYS A 252 -1.00 -8.41 -8.49
N ASN A 253 -1.20 -7.26 -7.87
CA ASN A 253 -1.02 -6.95 -6.45
C ASN A 253 0.41 -7.15 -5.97
N TRP A 254 1.34 -6.44 -6.61
CA TRP A 254 2.72 -6.37 -6.15
C TRP A 254 2.88 -5.21 -5.18
N PHE A 255 3.59 -5.46 -4.08
CA PHE A 255 3.77 -4.47 -3.01
C PHE A 255 5.25 -4.15 -2.83
N PRO A 256 5.67 -2.90 -3.03
CA PRO A 256 7.04 -2.48 -2.79
C PRO A 256 7.29 -2.21 -1.30
N PHE A 257 8.48 -2.55 -0.84
CA PHE A 257 9.01 -2.34 0.50
C PHE A 257 10.41 -1.74 0.41
N TRP A 258 10.83 -1.05 1.45
CA TRP A 258 12.18 -0.49 1.56
C TRP A 258 12.85 -1.04 2.80
N ASP A 259 14.14 -1.31 2.70
CA ASP A 259 14.99 -1.50 3.88
C ASP A 259 15.49 -0.15 4.42
N GLU A 260 16.28 -0.21 5.51
CA GLU A 260 16.85 0.97 6.17
C GLU A 260 17.84 1.75 5.28
N ASP A 261 18.47 1.07 4.32
CA ASP A 261 19.38 1.68 3.35
C ASP A 261 18.63 2.30 2.15
N GLY A 262 17.32 2.12 2.09
CA GLY A 262 16.45 2.59 1.02
C GLY A 262 16.48 1.70 -0.23
N ALA A 263 17.01 0.48 -0.15
CA ALA A 263 16.88 -0.49 -1.23
C ALA A 263 15.43 -0.99 -1.32
N VAL A 264 14.95 -1.14 -2.55
CA VAL A 264 13.55 -1.53 -2.81
C VAL A 264 13.45 -3.03 -2.95
N TYR A 265 12.38 -3.59 -2.42
CA TYR A 265 12.01 -5.00 -2.52
C TYR A 265 10.57 -5.10 -2.99
N LEU A 266 10.25 -6.15 -3.75
CA LEU A 266 8.89 -6.45 -4.15
C LEU A 266 8.42 -7.72 -3.46
N HIS A 267 7.21 -7.65 -2.94
CA HIS A 267 6.45 -8.78 -2.44
C HIS A 267 5.37 -9.14 -3.47
N GLN A 268 5.39 -10.38 -3.96
CA GLN A 268 4.38 -10.97 -4.84
C GLN A 268 3.79 -12.24 -4.22
N ASP A 269 2.67 -12.73 -4.77
CA ASP A 269 2.08 -14.03 -4.43
C ASP A 269 1.88 -14.27 -2.92
N VAL A 270 1.42 -13.26 -2.19
CA VAL A 270 1.35 -13.24 -0.70
C VAL A 270 0.83 -14.56 -0.11
N ALA A 271 -0.13 -15.20 -0.77
CA ALA A 271 -0.61 -16.54 -0.44
C ALA A 271 -0.67 -17.43 -1.71
N PRO A 272 -0.44 -18.75 -1.58
CA PRO A 272 -0.08 -19.48 -0.37
C PRO A 272 1.41 -19.38 0.02
N LYS A 273 2.28 -19.01 -0.94
CA LYS A 273 3.71 -18.84 -0.73
C LYS A 273 4.16 -17.57 -1.40
N ARG A 274 4.52 -16.58 -0.57
CA ARG A 274 5.05 -15.32 -1.06
C ARG A 274 6.34 -15.49 -1.84
N VAL A 275 6.53 -14.58 -2.78
CA VAL A 275 7.80 -14.30 -3.45
C VAL A 275 8.28 -12.94 -2.97
N PHE A 276 9.56 -12.84 -2.65
CA PHE A 276 10.14 -11.60 -2.15
C PHE A 276 11.52 -11.37 -2.74
N ALA A 277 11.66 -10.35 -3.58
CA ALA A 277 12.91 -10.12 -4.31
C ALA A 277 13.33 -8.65 -4.26
N LYS A 278 14.64 -8.42 -4.22
CA LYS A 278 15.20 -7.06 -4.36
C LYS A 278 14.92 -6.53 -5.75
N LEU A 279 14.45 -5.28 -5.84
CA LEU A 279 14.14 -4.56 -7.07
C LEU A 279 15.23 -3.54 -7.39
N ASN A 280 15.69 -3.55 -8.64
CA ASN A 280 16.59 -2.55 -9.19
C ASN A 280 15.79 -1.42 -9.88
N ALA A 281 16.41 -0.27 -10.05
CA ALA A 281 15.78 0.92 -10.64
C ALA A 281 15.34 0.73 -12.11
N ASP A 282 15.84 -0.30 -12.81
CA ASP A 282 15.47 -0.66 -14.18
C ASP A 282 14.30 -1.66 -14.25
N GLY A 283 13.71 -2.01 -13.11
CA GLY A 283 12.62 -2.99 -13.01
C GLY A 283 13.08 -4.43 -12.85
N SER A 284 14.37 -4.73 -13.05
CA SER A 284 14.90 -6.08 -12.84
C SER A 284 14.92 -6.47 -11.36
N VAL A 285 14.87 -7.77 -11.08
CA VAL A 285 14.88 -8.30 -9.71
C VAL A 285 15.97 -9.33 -9.48
N GLY A 286 16.40 -9.42 -8.22
CA GLY A 286 17.29 -10.47 -7.73
C GLY A 286 16.58 -11.83 -7.54
N PRO A 287 17.26 -12.82 -6.93
CA PRO A 287 16.64 -14.10 -6.59
C PRO A 287 15.52 -13.92 -5.56
N ASP A 288 14.63 -14.92 -5.49
CA ASP A 288 13.63 -15.01 -4.43
C ASP A 288 14.30 -15.24 -3.06
N LEU A 289 14.08 -14.30 -2.15
CA LEU A 289 14.58 -14.28 -0.79
C LEU A 289 13.56 -14.81 0.21
N ALA A 290 12.29 -15.00 -0.18
CA ALA A 290 11.26 -15.53 0.72
C ALA A 290 11.67 -16.84 1.42
N PRO A 291 12.35 -17.81 0.78
CA PRO A 291 12.79 -19.03 1.45
C PRO A 291 13.80 -18.83 2.60
N LEU A 292 14.43 -17.65 2.69
CA LEU A 292 15.37 -17.33 3.77
C LEU A 292 14.66 -16.91 5.06
N ALA A 293 13.37 -16.58 5.00
CA ALA A 293 12.57 -16.15 6.14
C ALA A 293 11.93 -17.37 6.84
N ALA A 294 12.69 -18.00 7.74
CA ALA A 294 12.20 -19.11 8.53
C ALA A 294 10.99 -18.70 9.41
N GLY A 295 9.89 -19.45 9.31
CA GLY A 295 8.68 -19.23 10.12
C GLY A 295 7.61 -18.36 9.47
N ASP A 296 7.84 -17.88 8.25
CA ASP A 296 6.84 -17.17 7.45
C ASP A 296 5.52 -17.95 7.32
N GLU A 297 5.58 -19.28 7.25
CA GLU A 297 4.39 -20.10 7.11
C GLU A 297 3.41 -19.86 8.28
N ALA A 298 3.91 -19.68 9.50
CA ALA A 298 3.06 -19.42 10.67
C ALA A 298 2.30 -18.09 10.55
N CYS A 299 2.94 -17.06 10.00
CA CYS A 299 2.32 -15.75 9.78
C CYS A 299 1.32 -15.77 8.61
N LEU A 300 1.67 -16.45 7.51
CA LEU A 300 0.86 -16.46 6.28
C LEU A 300 -0.37 -17.38 6.37
N ILE A 301 -0.35 -18.42 7.21
CA ILE A 301 -1.51 -19.29 7.46
C ILE A 301 -2.75 -18.49 7.92
N PHE A 302 -2.58 -17.44 8.72
CA PHE A 302 -3.69 -16.60 9.17
C PHE A 302 -4.28 -15.76 8.02
N GLN A 303 -3.46 -15.27 7.10
CA GLN A 303 -3.95 -14.57 5.91
C GLN A 303 -4.73 -15.51 4.98
N HIS A 304 -4.22 -16.73 4.75
CA HIS A 304 -4.86 -17.71 3.87
C HIS A 304 -6.26 -18.11 4.33
N LYS A 305 -6.46 -18.33 5.65
CA LYS A 305 -7.79 -18.67 6.21
C LYS A 305 -8.81 -17.54 6.08
N THR A 306 -8.35 -16.30 5.98
CA THR A 306 -9.20 -15.10 5.91
C THR A 306 -9.46 -14.68 4.46
N PHE A 307 -8.56 -14.94 3.52
CA PHE A 307 -8.73 -14.57 2.12
C PHE A 307 -9.67 -15.54 1.36
N TYR A 308 -9.42 -16.85 1.44
CA TYR A 308 -10.16 -17.85 0.67
C TYR A 308 -11.56 -18.14 1.20
N ARG A 309 -11.81 -17.97 2.51
CA ARG A 309 -13.17 -18.09 3.07
C ARG A 309 -14.14 -17.05 2.50
N PHE A 310 -13.64 -15.91 2.03
CA PHE A 310 -14.46 -14.83 1.49
C PHE A 310 -14.56 -14.86 -0.05
N HIS A 311 -13.54 -15.35 -0.76
CA HIS A 311 -13.55 -15.38 -2.24
C HIS A 311 -14.26 -16.61 -2.83
N SER A 312 -14.30 -17.76 -2.13
CA SER A 312 -15.00 -18.96 -2.61
C SER A 312 -16.53 -18.82 -2.71
N GLU A 313 -17.09 -17.75 -2.11
CA GLU A 313 -18.52 -17.43 -2.19
C GLU A 313 -18.88 -16.58 -3.44
N TYR A 314 -17.89 -15.97 -4.11
CA TYR A 314 -18.13 -15.04 -5.22
C TYR A 314 -17.60 -15.48 -6.59
N ASP A 315 -16.71 -16.48 -6.67
CA ASP A 315 -16.17 -16.95 -7.96
C ASP A 315 -16.32 -18.47 -8.17
N PRO A 316 -17.24 -18.95 -9.03
CA PRO A 316 -17.45 -20.37 -9.27
C PRO A 316 -16.31 -21.06 -10.03
N VAL A 317 -15.35 -20.32 -10.62
CA VAL A 317 -14.22 -20.89 -11.38
C VAL A 317 -13.08 -21.35 -10.46
N GLU A 318 -12.87 -20.68 -9.31
CA GLU A 318 -11.87 -21.12 -8.32
C GLU A 318 -12.31 -22.37 -7.54
N LYS A 319 -13.63 -22.59 -7.44
CA LYS A 319 -14.20 -23.76 -6.74
C LYS A 319 -13.76 -25.08 -7.35
N THR A 320 -13.61 -25.12 -8.68
CA THR A 320 -13.16 -26.32 -9.41
C THR A 320 -11.71 -26.72 -9.15
N ASN A 321 -10.84 -25.79 -8.79
CA ASN A 321 -9.45 -26.10 -8.44
C ASN A 321 -9.33 -26.59 -6.99
N LEU A 322 -10.15 -26.10 -6.06
CA LEU A 322 -10.16 -26.60 -4.68
C LEU A 322 -10.51 -28.10 -4.58
N ASP A 323 -11.45 -28.56 -5.41
CA ASP A 323 -11.83 -29.98 -5.47
C ASP A 323 -10.75 -30.88 -6.10
N SER A 324 -9.77 -30.34 -6.83
CA SER A 324 -8.63 -31.13 -7.33
C SER A 324 -7.52 -31.22 -6.28
N TRP A 325 -7.24 -30.15 -5.54
CA TRP A 325 -6.23 -30.14 -4.48
C TRP A 325 -6.63 -31.01 -3.27
N GLN A 326 -7.89 -31.02 -2.84
CA GLN A 326 -8.33 -31.89 -1.74
C GLN A 326 -8.35 -33.39 -2.09
N ARG A 327 -8.25 -33.76 -3.37
CA ARG A 327 -8.15 -35.16 -3.81
C ARG A 327 -6.73 -35.69 -3.90
N GLU A 328 -5.72 -34.82 -3.90
CA GLU A 328 -4.31 -35.22 -3.93
C GLU A 328 -3.69 -35.38 -2.53
N GLU A 329 -4.38 -34.92 -1.48
CA GLU A 329 -3.97 -35.10 -0.07
C GLU A 329 -4.79 -36.18 0.69
N ALA A 330 -5.52 -37.06 0.00
CA ALA A 330 -6.28 -38.18 0.58
C ALA A 330 -5.67 -39.56 0.23
#